data_AF-A0A2T6J0P2-F1
#
_entry.id   AF-A0A2T6J0P2-F1
#
_cell.length_a   1.000
_cell.length_b   1.000
_cell.length_c   1.000
_cell.angle_alpha   90.00
_cell.angle_beta   90.00
_cell.angle_gamma   90.00
#
_symmetry.space_group_name_H-M   'P 1'
#
loop_
_entity.id
_entity.type
_entity.pdbx_description
1 polymer ?
#
loop_
_entity_poly.entity_id
_entity_poly.type
_entity_poly.pdbx_seq_one_letter_code
_entity_poly.pdbx_strand_id
1 'polypeptide(L)'
;TFERGLFYRTRLATRPSVRVLCLNTVFYARMAREREKGEEDLVAESDPAGQFAWMARELQDARELQEQVLLVGHVPPGVSVHFRGQLEHVQQWRDAYLDRYRSLVLNYSDVIVAHLYGHVHADTLRVISPDFHPASASLSSLASLSSSPASSDLASLCRVSRGVAERVQPLLTAPAVSPVHGNNPAWKILFFSDSPLEAAKSPALPRSPVCLLDYTQLYLPLYGFIPRPVTGASAAGLAETSLATPASSAASASSAASADGPATRAALRREASAEYPFLEEYTFSSTYGLPCVSGPTVARLSQILAVSPFVFGLYSWHSESGGREVTNRLRVCEGVVSTRSEYLRCLRELTQL
;
A
#
# COMPACT_ATOMS: atom_id res chain seq x y z
N THR A 1 -10.24 24.56 10.28
CA THR A 1 -9.36 24.17 9.14
C THR A 1 -10.13 23.32 8.14
N PHE A 2 -10.81 22.26 8.58
CA PHE A 2 -11.61 21.39 7.70
C PHE A 2 -12.62 22.15 6.82
N GLU A 3 -13.49 22.97 7.40
CA GLU A 3 -14.49 23.74 6.63
C GLU A 3 -13.89 24.73 5.62
N ARG A 4 -12.63 25.14 5.80
CA ARG A 4 -11.97 26.13 4.93
C ARG A 4 -11.23 25.50 3.74
N GLY A 5 -10.90 24.21 3.80
CA GLY A 5 -10.07 23.59 2.76
C GLY A 5 -9.97 22.07 2.80
N LEU A 6 -10.80 21.38 3.60
CA LEU A 6 -10.85 19.93 3.79
C LEU A 6 -9.54 19.30 4.28
N PHE A 7 -8.70 20.08 4.97
CA PHE A 7 -7.50 19.60 5.66
C PHE A 7 -7.58 19.94 7.15
N TYR A 8 -6.94 19.13 7.99
CA TYR A 8 -6.97 19.31 9.45
C TYR A 8 -5.83 18.55 10.13
N ARG A 9 -5.60 18.88 11.40
CA ARG A 9 -4.72 18.12 12.29
C ARG A 9 -5.53 17.31 13.28
N THR A 10 -5.00 16.18 13.69
CA THR A 10 -5.44 15.43 14.86
C THR A 10 -4.24 14.83 15.57
N ARG A 11 -4.47 14.20 16.72
CA ARG A 11 -3.48 13.43 17.48
C ARG A 11 -3.99 12.01 17.68
N LEU A 12 -3.10 11.04 17.74
CA LEU A 12 -3.49 9.68 18.08
C LEU A 12 -3.93 9.64 19.55
N ALA A 13 -5.13 9.14 19.83
CA ALA A 13 -5.71 9.15 21.18
C ALA A 13 -4.82 8.41 22.20
N THR A 14 -4.28 7.25 21.80
CA THR A 14 -3.40 6.42 22.63
C THR A 14 -1.94 6.91 22.63
N ARG A 15 -1.57 7.81 21.70
CA ARG A 15 -0.20 8.34 21.55
C ARG A 15 -0.23 9.83 21.17
N PRO A 16 -0.55 10.74 22.11
CA PRO A 16 -0.73 12.16 21.81
C PRO A 16 0.51 12.89 21.27
N SER A 17 1.71 12.32 21.47
CA SER A 17 2.96 12.81 20.88
C SER A 17 3.08 12.56 19.37
N VAL A 18 2.14 11.80 18.78
CA VAL A 18 2.04 11.60 17.33
C VAL A 18 0.89 12.45 16.81
N ARG A 19 1.24 13.47 16.02
CA ARG A 19 0.33 14.33 15.28
C ARG A 19 0.09 13.74 13.90
N VAL A 20 -1.15 13.80 13.44
CA VAL A 20 -1.54 13.40 12.08
C VAL A 20 -2.02 14.64 11.36
N LEU A 21 -1.41 14.96 10.22
CA LEU A 21 -1.87 16.03 9.32
C LEU A 21 -2.58 15.38 8.14
N CYS A 22 -3.91 15.54 8.11
CA CYS A 22 -4.75 15.10 7.00
C CYS A 22 -4.81 16.22 5.97
N LEU A 23 -4.16 16.01 4.83
CA LEU A 23 -3.97 16.96 3.75
C LEU A 23 -5.08 16.80 2.69
N ASN A 24 -5.57 17.92 2.17
CA ASN A 24 -6.37 17.90 0.94
C ASN A 24 -5.44 18.03 -0.25
N THR A 25 -4.95 16.89 -0.75
CA THR A 25 -4.00 16.84 -1.88
C THR A 25 -4.67 16.85 -3.25
N VAL A 26 -6.01 16.91 -3.30
CA VAL A 26 -6.76 17.12 -4.54
C VAL A 26 -6.46 18.51 -5.12
N PHE A 27 -6.17 19.50 -4.28
CA PHE A 27 -5.70 20.82 -4.72
C PHE A 27 -4.46 20.76 -5.60
N TYR A 28 -3.61 19.76 -5.40
CA TYR A 28 -2.34 19.64 -6.11
C TYR A 28 -2.45 18.78 -7.37
N ALA A 29 -3.55 18.03 -7.50
CA ALA A 29 -3.72 17.05 -8.56
C ALA A 29 -3.73 17.72 -9.94
N ARG A 30 -2.93 17.16 -10.86
CA ARG A 30 -2.80 17.71 -12.22
C ARG A 30 -4.14 17.79 -12.95
N MET A 31 -4.95 16.74 -12.86
CA MET A 31 -6.23 16.62 -13.57
C MET A 31 -7.38 17.43 -12.96
N ALA A 32 -7.26 17.94 -11.72
CA ALA A 32 -8.36 18.58 -11.03
C ALA A 32 -8.72 19.98 -11.58
N ARG A 33 -7.79 20.65 -12.28
CA ARG A 33 -7.94 22.06 -12.68
C ARG A 33 -7.59 22.39 -14.13
N GLU A 34 -7.25 21.40 -14.97
CA GLU A 34 -7.06 21.61 -16.41
C GLU A 34 -8.36 22.07 -17.14
N ARG A 35 -9.51 22.07 -16.46
CA ARG A 35 -10.83 22.46 -17.00
C ARG A 35 -11.24 23.92 -16.76
N GLU A 36 -10.53 24.68 -15.94
CA GLU A 36 -10.87 26.06 -15.59
C GLU A 36 -9.67 26.98 -15.92
N LYS A 37 -9.77 27.82 -16.95
CA LYS A 37 -8.69 28.74 -17.34
C LYS A 37 -9.09 30.22 -17.20
N GLY A 38 -8.27 30.97 -16.46
CA GLY A 38 -8.13 32.43 -16.42
C GLY A 38 -6.82 32.83 -15.72
N GLU A 39 -6.12 33.86 -16.20
CA GLU A 39 -4.73 34.21 -15.84
C GLU A 39 -4.58 34.97 -14.50
N GLU A 40 -5.69 35.40 -13.88
CA GLU A 40 -5.71 36.15 -12.60
C GLU A 40 -5.59 35.25 -11.35
N ASP A 41 -5.65 33.93 -11.50
CA ASP A 41 -5.68 32.96 -10.39
C ASP A 41 -4.29 32.64 -9.79
N LEU A 42 -3.20 33.14 -10.38
CA LEU A 42 -1.83 32.66 -10.14
C LEU A 42 -1.29 32.85 -8.69
N VAL A 43 -1.78 33.83 -7.92
CA VAL A 43 -1.34 34.05 -6.52
C VAL A 43 -2.11 33.16 -5.54
N ALA A 44 -3.43 33.01 -5.73
CA ALA A 44 -4.27 32.04 -5.02
C ALA A 44 -3.92 30.59 -5.41
N GLU A 45 -3.37 30.40 -6.62
CA GLU A 45 -2.80 29.15 -7.08
C GLU A 45 -1.54 28.76 -6.33
N SER A 46 -0.69 29.68 -5.86
CA SER A 46 0.61 29.25 -5.30
C SER A 46 0.48 28.42 -4.00
N ASP A 47 -0.56 28.69 -3.20
CA ASP A 47 -0.87 27.97 -1.96
C ASP A 47 -2.39 27.81 -1.76
N PRO A 48 -3.01 26.81 -2.41
CA PRO A 48 -4.46 26.62 -2.37
C PRO A 48 -4.98 26.48 -0.94
N ALA A 49 -5.91 27.36 -0.57
CA ALA A 49 -6.48 27.48 0.79
C ALA A 49 -5.43 27.69 1.91
N GLY A 50 -4.21 28.14 1.57
CA GLY A 50 -3.12 28.36 2.52
C GLY A 50 -2.58 27.07 3.16
N GLN A 51 -2.76 25.91 2.52
CA GLN A 51 -2.43 24.62 3.10
C GLN A 51 -0.92 24.44 3.32
N PHE A 52 -0.04 24.90 2.42
CA PHE A 52 1.41 24.84 2.63
C PHE A 52 1.87 25.73 3.78
N ALA A 53 1.36 26.97 3.87
CA ALA A 53 1.65 27.86 4.99
C ALA A 53 1.13 27.28 6.32
N TRP A 54 -0.02 26.61 6.30
CA TRP A 54 -0.52 25.85 7.44
C TRP A 54 0.39 24.67 7.80
N MET A 55 0.78 23.83 6.83
CA MET A 55 1.69 22.70 7.05
C MET A 55 3.02 23.14 7.66
N ALA A 56 3.63 24.21 7.15
CA ALA A 56 4.89 24.72 7.67
C ALA A 56 4.80 25.10 9.15
N ARG A 57 3.70 25.77 9.56
CA ARG A 57 3.44 26.09 10.96
C ARG A 57 3.24 24.82 11.80
N GLU A 58 2.42 23.88 11.33
CA GLU A 58 2.17 22.64 12.08
C GLU A 58 3.42 21.79 12.27
N LEU A 59 4.30 21.72 11.26
CA LEU A 59 5.57 21.00 11.33
C LEU A 59 6.57 21.69 12.25
N GLN A 60 6.61 23.03 12.23
CA GLN A 60 7.43 23.83 13.13
C GLN A 60 6.96 23.66 14.59
N ASP A 61 5.66 23.81 14.85
CA ASP A 61 5.06 23.57 16.17
C ASP A 61 5.36 22.16 16.67
N ALA A 62 5.28 21.14 15.79
CA ALA A 62 5.59 19.77 16.15
C ALA A 62 7.06 19.59 16.52
N ARG A 63 7.99 20.24 15.82
CA ARG A 63 9.42 20.25 16.18
C ARG A 63 9.64 20.85 17.57
N GLU A 64 9.04 22.01 17.83
CA GLU A 64 9.17 22.74 19.11
C GLU A 64 8.59 21.94 20.28
N LEU A 65 7.49 21.23 20.05
CA LEU A 65 6.83 20.39 21.05
C LEU A 65 7.38 18.96 21.13
N GLN A 66 8.45 18.64 20.38
CA GLN A 66 9.04 17.30 20.28
C GLN A 66 8.00 16.22 19.92
N GLU A 67 7.03 16.58 19.08
CA GLU A 67 6.06 15.66 18.50
C GLU A 67 6.61 15.02 17.23
N GLN A 68 5.95 13.95 16.78
CA GLN A 68 6.24 13.26 15.53
C GLN A 68 5.02 13.34 14.62
N VAL A 69 5.24 13.44 13.31
CA VAL A 69 4.17 13.75 12.35
C VAL A 69 3.98 12.62 11.35
N LEU A 70 2.72 12.19 11.19
CA LEU A 70 2.26 11.41 10.04
C LEU A 70 1.56 12.35 9.06
N LEU A 71 1.99 12.32 7.80
CA LEU A 71 1.32 13.03 6.72
C LEU A 71 0.39 12.06 6.00
N VAL A 72 -0.89 12.41 5.88
CA VAL A 72 -1.90 11.59 5.22
C VAL A 72 -2.57 12.41 4.12
N GLY A 73 -2.73 11.83 2.93
CA GLY A 73 -3.45 12.47 1.83
C GLY A 73 -4.06 11.46 0.87
N HIS A 74 -4.85 11.94 -0.10
CA HIS A 74 -5.46 11.04 -1.09
C HIS A 74 -4.53 10.81 -2.29
N VAL A 75 -4.30 11.85 -3.09
CA VAL A 75 -3.44 11.82 -4.28
C VAL A 75 -1.97 11.91 -3.83
N PRO A 76 -1.10 10.93 -4.14
CA PRO A 76 0.31 10.97 -3.77
C PRO A 76 1.12 11.93 -4.65
N PRO A 77 2.19 12.55 -4.13
CA PRO A 77 3.14 13.29 -4.95
C PRO A 77 3.92 12.40 -5.94
N GLY A 78 4.39 13.01 -7.03
CA GLY A 78 5.25 12.38 -8.03
C GLY A 78 4.49 11.73 -9.18
N VAL A 79 5.07 10.66 -9.74
CA VAL A 79 4.54 9.94 -10.91
C VAL A 79 4.10 8.55 -10.48
N SER A 80 2.93 8.09 -10.91
CA SER A 80 2.55 6.67 -10.84
C SER A 80 2.77 6.01 -12.19
N VAL A 81 3.11 4.72 -12.15
CA VAL A 81 3.27 3.89 -13.34
C VAL A 81 2.17 2.84 -13.31
N HIS A 82 1.44 2.72 -14.41
CA HIS A 82 0.37 1.75 -14.55
C HIS A 82 0.55 0.97 -15.85
N PHE A 83 0.29 -0.33 -15.81
CA PHE A 83 0.20 -1.16 -17.02
C PHE A 83 -1.25 -1.51 -17.29
N ARG A 84 -1.89 -0.84 -18.27
CA ARG A 84 -3.31 -1.03 -18.65
C ARG A 84 -3.43 -1.31 -20.14
N GLY A 85 -2.80 -2.39 -20.60
CA GLY A 85 -2.64 -2.71 -22.03
C GLY A 85 -1.50 -1.94 -22.71
N GLN A 86 -1.14 -0.77 -22.17
CA GLN A 86 0.09 -0.03 -22.47
C GLN A 86 0.72 0.51 -21.18
N LEU A 87 2.00 0.89 -21.25
CA LEU A 87 2.72 1.52 -20.15
C LEU A 87 2.30 2.99 -20.04
N GLU A 88 1.70 3.36 -18.91
CA GLU A 88 1.24 4.72 -18.63
C GLU A 88 2.05 5.33 -17.49
N HIS A 89 2.59 6.53 -17.73
CA HIS A 89 3.25 7.36 -16.71
C HIS A 89 2.33 8.53 -16.38
N VAL A 90 1.73 8.52 -15.19
CA VAL A 90 0.75 9.53 -14.78
C VAL A 90 1.36 10.44 -13.73
N GLN A 91 1.62 11.68 -14.12
CA GLN A 91 1.99 12.73 -13.19
C GLN A 91 0.79 13.07 -12.29
N GLN A 92 0.98 12.90 -10.99
CA GLN A 92 -0.08 13.03 -10.01
C GLN A 92 -0.33 14.50 -9.64
N TRP A 93 0.74 15.25 -9.33
CA TRP A 93 0.67 16.65 -8.92
C TRP A 93 1.29 17.59 -9.96
N ARG A 94 0.83 18.85 -10.02
CA ARG A 94 1.53 19.92 -10.76
C ARG A 94 2.93 20.13 -10.18
N ASP A 95 3.92 20.39 -11.04
CA ASP A 95 5.35 20.47 -10.64
C ASP A 95 5.60 21.52 -9.55
N ALA A 96 5.01 22.71 -9.68
CA ALA A 96 5.17 23.78 -8.68
C ALA A 96 4.77 23.34 -7.26
N TYR A 97 3.70 22.53 -7.12
CA TYR A 97 3.29 21.98 -5.83
C TYR A 97 4.18 20.83 -5.37
N LEU A 98 4.62 20.00 -6.31
CA LEU A 98 5.53 18.89 -6.02
C LEU A 98 6.85 19.40 -5.47
N ASP A 99 7.44 20.41 -6.11
CA ASP A 99 8.70 21.04 -5.68
C ASP A 99 8.54 21.71 -4.32
N ARG A 100 7.49 22.52 -4.16
CA ARG A 100 7.19 23.18 -2.87
C ARG A 100 6.98 22.17 -1.74
N TYR A 101 6.24 21.10 -2.00
CA TYR A 101 6.03 20.02 -1.05
C TYR A 101 7.34 19.33 -0.69
N ARG A 102 8.12 18.92 -1.69
CA ARG A 102 9.42 18.25 -1.52
C ARG A 102 10.35 19.11 -0.67
N SER A 103 10.55 20.38 -1.03
CA SER A 103 11.38 21.30 -0.25
C SER A 103 10.89 21.44 1.20
N LEU A 104 9.57 21.59 1.40
CA LEU A 104 9.00 21.70 2.73
C LEU A 104 9.25 20.44 3.56
N VAL A 105 8.85 19.26 3.10
CA VAL A 105 8.93 18.04 3.92
C VAL A 105 10.36 17.60 4.18
N LEU A 106 11.29 17.82 3.24
CA LEU A 106 12.71 17.53 3.43
C LEU A 106 13.35 18.39 4.53
N ASN A 107 12.85 19.62 4.74
CA ASN A 107 13.29 20.47 5.84
C ASN A 107 12.76 20.01 7.22
N TYR A 108 11.86 19.03 7.27
CA TYR A 108 11.24 18.48 8.48
C TYR A 108 11.40 16.95 8.59
N SER A 109 12.46 16.38 8.00
CA SER A 109 12.74 14.92 8.03
C SER A 109 13.01 14.35 9.43
N ASP A 110 13.39 15.20 10.39
CA ASP A 110 13.53 14.89 11.80
C ASP A 110 12.17 14.71 12.52
N VAL A 111 11.12 15.35 12.02
CA VAL A 111 9.78 15.38 12.63
C VAL A 111 8.84 14.39 11.95
N ILE A 112 8.91 14.28 10.63
CA ILE A 112 8.01 13.45 9.83
C ILE A 112 8.46 11.98 9.93
N VAL A 113 7.51 11.09 10.24
CA VAL A 113 7.74 9.64 10.36
C VAL A 113 7.49 8.93 9.04
N ALA A 114 6.35 9.24 8.39
CA ALA A 114 5.94 8.61 7.16
C ALA A 114 4.90 9.45 6.41
N HIS A 115 4.84 9.21 5.11
CA HIS A 115 3.85 9.77 4.20
C HIS A 115 2.91 8.66 3.73
N LEU A 116 1.61 8.80 3.98
CA LEU A 116 0.60 7.77 3.73
C LEU A 116 -0.44 8.27 2.72
N TYR A 117 -0.56 7.57 1.60
CA TYR A 117 -1.42 7.97 0.49
C TYR A 117 -2.27 6.82 -0.07
N GLY A 118 -3.21 7.16 -0.95
CA GLY A 118 -4.03 6.19 -1.69
C GLY A 118 -4.03 6.53 -3.19
N HIS A 119 -5.23 6.63 -3.77
CA HIS A 119 -5.51 7.06 -5.15
C HIS A 119 -5.04 6.12 -6.27
N VAL A 120 -3.82 5.59 -6.19
CA VAL A 120 -3.23 4.73 -7.23
C VAL A 120 -3.80 3.30 -7.25
N HIS A 121 -4.51 2.90 -6.19
CA HIS A 121 -5.09 1.56 -5.98
C HIS A 121 -4.06 0.42 -5.95
N ALA A 122 -2.79 0.78 -5.80
CA ALA A 122 -1.67 -0.13 -5.74
C ALA A 122 -0.85 0.15 -4.49
N ASP A 123 -0.29 -0.91 -3.94
CA ASP A 123 0.71 -0.84 -2.89
C ASP A 123 2.04 -0.41 -3.49
N THR A 124 2.51 0.79 -3.15
CA THR A 124 3.80 1.28 -3.65
C THR A 124 4.63 1.89 -2.54
N LEU A 125 5.93 1.67 -2.64
CA LEU A 125 6.93 2.25 -1.78
C LEU A 125 7.77 3.24 -2.58
N ARG A 126 7.89 4.47 -2.08
CA ARG A 126 8.66 5.54 -2.72
C ARG A 126 9.54 6.23 -1.71
N VAL A 127 10.56 6.89 -2.24
CA VAL A 127 11.51 7.69 -1.47
C VAL A 127 11.38 9.15 -1.86
N ILE A 128 11.29 10.02 -0.86
CA ILE A 128 11.48 11.46 -1.04
C ILE A 128 12.92 11.77 -0.60
N SER A 129 13.72 12.32 -1.51
CA SER A 129 15.15 12.66 -1.29
C SER A 129 15.45 14.09 -1.78
N PRO A 130 16.56 14.74 -1.37
CA PRO A 130 16.99 16.03 -1.93
C PRO A 130 17.37 15.92 -3.41
N ASP A 131 18.22 14.97 -3.77
CA ASP A 131 18.67 14.76 -5.15
C ASP A 131 18.18 13.40 -5.69
N PHE A 132 17.95 13.33 -7.01
CA PHE A 132 17.88 12.06 -7.72
C PHE A 132 19.31 11.66 -8.07
N HIS A 133 19.88 10.73 -7.31
CA HIS A 133 21.08 10.03 -7.75
C HIS A 133 20.89 8.55 -7.46
N PRO A 134 20.99 7.66 -8.46
CA PRO A 134 20.91 6.21 -8.25
C PRO A 134 21.91 5.69 -7.21
N ALA A 135 23.00 6.45 -7.01
CA ALA A 135 24.11 6.18 -6.10
C ALA A 135 24.17 7.09 -4.84
N SER A 136 23.36 8.15 -4.71
CA SER A 136 23.44 9.11 -3.58
C SER A 136 22.53 8.76 -2.40
N ALA A 137 21.77 7.67 -2.47
CA ALA A 137 21.41 6.94 -1.27
C ALA A 137 22.71 6.36 -0.70
N SER A 138 23.54 7.23 -0.12
CA SER A 138 24.76 6.88 0.57
C SER A 138 24.35 5.89 1.64
N LEU A 139 24.64 4.61 1.36
CA LEU A 139 24.33 3.47 2.21
C LEU A 139 25.13 3.51 3.52
N SER A 140 25.80 4.62 3.85
CA SER A 140 26.60 4.79 5.06
C SER A 140 25.83 4.35 6.30
N SER A 141 24.58 4.80 6.44
CA SER A 141 23.70 4.43 7.56
C SER A 141 23.25 2.96 7.53
N LEU A 142 23.19 2.34 6.35
CA LEU A 142 22.84 0.91 6.21
C LEU A 142 24.07 -0.01 6.33
N ALA A 143 25.27 0.46 5.99
CA ALA A 143 26.53 -0.23 6.25
C ALA A 143 26.74 -0.36 7.77
N SER A 144 26.32 0.65 8.55
CA SER A 144 26.29 0.58 10.01
C SER A 144 25.32 -0.49 10.56
N LEU A 145 24.22 -0.79 9.86
CA LEU A 145 23.31 -1.89 10.24
C LEU A 145 23.97 -3.26 10.07
N SER A 146 24.75 -3.46 9.00
CA SER A 146 25.49 -4.71 8.79
C SER A 146 26.58 -4.95 9.84
N SER A 147 27.01 -3.88 10.52
CA SER A 147 28.02 -3.93 11.60
C SER A 147 27.41 -3.89 13.02
N SER A 148 26.09 -3.76 13.14
CA SER A 148 25.43 -3.74 14.45
C SER A 148 25.33 -5.15 15.03
N PRO A 149 25.59 -5.35 16.33
CA PRO A 149 25.53 -6.66 16.95
C PRO A 149 24.10 -7.22 16.84
N ALA A 150 24.00 -8.53 16.62
CA ALA A 150 22.72 -9.26 16.48
C ALA A 150 21.77 -9.15 17.71
N SER A 151 22.19 -8.45 18.77
CA SER A 151 21.44 -8.18 20.00
C SER A 151 20.80 -6.79 20.07
N SER A 152 20.94 -5.92 19.07
CA SER A 152 20.32 -4.59 19.08
C SER A 152 18.80 -4.68 18.81
N ASP A 153 18.00 -4.09 19.70
CA ASP A 153 16.54 -3.95 19.55
C ASP A 153 16.18 -3.31 18.19
N LEU A 154 15.20 -3.86 17.47
CA LEU A 154 14.75 -3.40 16.16
C LEU A 154 14.41 -1.90 16.17
N ALA A 155 13.81 -1.41 17.24
CA ALA A 155 13.48 0.01 17.38
C ALA A 155 14.73 0.89 17.48
N SER A 156 15.86 0.38 17.96
CA SER A 156 17.15 1.11 17.97
C SER A 156 17.76 1.19 16.56
N LEU A 157 17.73 0.09 15.80
CA LEU A 157 18.20 0.05 14.41
C LEU A 157 17.38 0.99 13.51
N CYS A 158 16.07 1.04 13.72
CA CYS A 158 15.18 1.93 12.99
C CYS A 158 15.40 3.40 13.31
N ARG A 159 15.74 3.71 14.57
CA ARG A 159 16.09 5.09 14.98
C ARG A 159 17.34 5.58 14.25
N VAL A 160 18.36 4.74 14.13
CA VAL A 160 19.58 5.06 13.35
C VAL A 160 19.23 5.20 11.87
N SER A 161 18.37 4.34 11.35
CA SER A 161 18.04 4.27 9.93
C SER A 161 16.91 5.20 9.49
N ARG A 162 16.52 6.19 10.28
CA ARG A 162 15.42 7.11 9.94
C ARG A 162 15.68 7.96 8.70
N GLY A 163 16.94 8.13 8.30
CA GLY A 163 17.30 8.98 7.15
C GLY A 163 17.28 10.47 7.44
N VAL A 164 17.38 10.87 8.72
CA VAL A 164 17.34 12.29 9.12
C VAL A 164 18.53 13.05 8.55
N ALA A 165 19.74 12.47 8.64
CA ALA A 165 20.97 13.10 8.15
C ALA A 165 20.99 13.21 6.62
N GLU A 166 20.53 12.16 5.92
CA GLU A 166 20.44 12.10 4.47
C GLU A 166 19.23 12.87 3.91
N ARG A 167 18.31 13.31 4.78
CA ARG A 167 17.01 13.89 4.43
C ARG A 167 16.24 12.99 3.47
N VAL A 168 16.08 11.72 3.85
CA VAL A 168 15.39 10.71 3.04
C VAL A 168 14.18 10.19 3.80
N GLN A 169 13.00 10.22 3.19
CA GLN A 169 11.73 9.88 3.86
C GLN A 169 10.94 8.82 3.07
N PRO A 170 10.28 7.87 3.77
CA PRO A 170 9.45 6.86 3.12
C PRO A 170 8.07 7.42 2.78
N LEU A 171 7.59 7.11 1.58
CA LEU A 171 6.22 7.34 1.14
C LEU A 171 5.58 6.02 0.75
N LEU A 172 4.44 5.73 1.36
CA LEU A 172 3.67 4.53 1.16
C LEU A 172 2.32 4.88 0.51
N THR A 173 1.92 4.10 -0.49
CA THR A 173 0.53 4.07 -0.95
C THR A 173 -0.14 2.79 -0.50
N ALA A 174 -1.38 2.88 -0.05
CA ALA A 174 -2.19 1.71 0.23
C ALA A 174 -2.89 1.20 -1.05
N PRO A 175 -3.07 -0.14 -1.19
CA PRO A 175 -3.93 -0.69 -2.22
C PRO A 175 -5.39 -0.32 -1.96
N ALA A 176 -6.26 -0.56 -2.93
CA ALA A 176 -7.69 -0.28 -2.79
C ALA A 176 -8.46 -1.52 -2.30
N VAL A 177 -9.49 -1.28 -1.50
CA VAL A 177 -10.55 -2.28 -1.26
C VAL A 177 -11.38 -2.50 -2.53
N SER A 178 -11.52 -1.49 -3.38
CA SER A 178 -12.21 -1.64 -4.67
C SER A 178 -11.34 -2.42 -5.67
N PRO A 179 -11.86 -3.48 -6.32
CA PRO A 179 -11.14 -4.25 -7.33
C PRO A 179 -11.26 -3.66 -8.74
N VAL A 180 -11.71 -2.41 -8.91
CA VAL A 180 -12.04 -1.79 -10.21
C VAL A 180 -10.87 -1.76 -11.21
N HIS A 181 -9.64 -1.91 -10.72
CA HIS A 181 -8.43 -1.93 -11.55
C HIS A 181 -7.75 -3.31 -11.62
N GLY A 182 -8.47 -4.36 -11.22
CA GLY A 182 -8.00 -5.74 -11.27
C GLY A 182 -7.15 -6.16 -10.07
N ASN A 183 -6.86 -5.25 -9.13
CA ASN A 183 -6.27 -5.59 -7.84
C ASN A 183 -7.26 -6.42 -7.01
N ASN A 184 -6.75 -7.30 -6.15
CA ASN A 184 -7.59 -7.84 -5.09
C ASN A 184 -7.95 -6.72 -4.09
N PRO A 185 -9.13 -6.75 -3.46
CA PRO A 185 -9.43 -5.90 -2.33
C PRO A 185 -8.36 -6.09 -1.25
N ALA A 186 -7.73 -5.01 -0.81
CA ALA A 186 -6.65 -5.08 0.15
C ALA A 186 -6.56 -3.85 1.04
N TRP A 187 -5.89 -4.01 2.18
CA TRP A 187 -5.60 -2.95 3.16
C TRP A 187 -4.35 -3.33 3.97
N LYS A 188 -3.84 -2.41 4.80
CA LYS A 188 -2.59 -2.61 5.55
C LYS A 188 -2.73 -2.26 7.02
N ILE A 189 -1.96 -2.95 7.85
CA ILE A 189 -1.71 -2.63 9.26
C ILE A 189 -0.26 -2.12 9.35
N LEU A 190 -0.08 -0.92 9.91
CA LEU A 190 1.24 -0.32 10.13
C LEU A 190 1.66 -0.51 11.60
N PHE A 191 2.91 -0.93 11.81
CA PHE A 191 3.49 -1.13 13.14
C PHE A 191 4.50 -0.04 13.46
N PHE A 192 4.33 0.64 14.59
CA PHE A 192 5.20 1.73 15.02
C PHE A 192 5.93 1.37 16.31
N SER A 193 7.13 1.90 16.51
CA SER A 193 7.93 1.66 17.70
C SER A 193 7.20 2.15 18.94
N ASP A 194 7.15 1.37 20.00
CA ASP A 194 6.63 1.84 21.29
C ASP A 194 7.58 2.88 21.89
N SER A 195 7.00 3.91 22.49
CA SER A 195 7.72 4.73 23.47
C SER A 195 7.10 4.40 24.83
N PRO A 196 7.89 4.08 25.87
CA PRO A 196 7.32 3.77 27.17
C PRO A 196 6.42 4.91 27.65
N LEU A 197 5.15 4.59 27.95
CA LEU A 197 4.13 5.51 28.46
C LEU A 197 4.59 6.29 29.70
N GLU A 198 5.50 5.72 30.49
CA GLU A 198 6.07 6.33 31.70
C GLU A 198 6.91 7.59 31.41
N ALA A 199 7.48 7.75 30.21
CA ALA A 199 8.16 8.98 29.81
C ALA A 199 7.17 10.15 29.53
N ALA A 200 5.86 9.88 29.50
CA ALA A 200 4.85 10.92 29.36
C ALA A 200 4.56 11.68 30.66
N LYS A 201 5.00 11.16 31.83
CA LYS A 201 4.74 11.74 33.16
C LYS A 201 5.85 12.68 33.65
N SER A 202 7.04 12.68 33.04
CA SER A 202 8.16 13.54 33.44
C SER A 202 8.50 14.54 32.32
N PRO A 203 8.33 15.86 32.54
CA PRO A 203 8.64 16.89 31.54
C PRO A 203 10.14 17.06 31.25
N ALA A 204 11.02 16.31 31.92
CA ALA A 204 12.47 16.49 31.89
C ALA A 204 13.24 15.45 31.05
N LEU A 205 12.60 14.38 30.55
CA LEU A 205 13.28 13.36 29.73
C LEU A 205 12.95 13.54 28.25
N PRO A 206 13.97 13.56 27.35
CA PRO A 206 13.74 13.62 25.91
C PRO A 206 12.87 12.44 25.47
N ARG A 207 11.78 12.71 24.76
CA ARG A 207 10.92 11.65 24.22
C ARG A 207 11.63 10.93 23.08
N SER A 208 11.65 9.60 23.13
CA SER A 208 12.19 8.79 22.05
C SER A 208 11.36 8.99 20.77
N PRO A 209 12.00 9.18 19.62
CA PRO A 209 11.29 9.48 18.38
C PRO A 209 10.60 8.22 17.84
N VAL A 210 9.35 8.36 17.38
CA VAL A 210 8.52 7.27 16.85
C VAL A 210 9.02 6.85 15.47
N CYS A 211 9.19 5.55 15.25
CA CYS A 211 9.61 4.98 13.98
C CYS A 211 8.52 4.07 13.41
N LEU A 212 8.38 4.02 12.09
CA LEU A 212 7.60 2.99 11.40
C LEU A 212 8.46 1.73 11.32
N LEU A 213 8.09 0.70 12.10
CA LEU A 213 8.83 -0.55 12.18
C LEU A 213 8.51 -1.44 10.98
N ASP A 214 7.24 -1.65 10.70
CA ASP A 214 6.83 -2.63 9.70
C ASP A 214 5.42 -2.35 9.19
N TYR A 215 4.99 -3.12 8.20
CA TYR A 215 3.58 -3.26 7.87
C TYR A 215 3.24 -4.67 7.38
N THR A 216 1.98 -5.05 7.60
CA THR A 216 1.38 -6.27 7.04
C THR A 216 0.27 -5.86 6.09
N GLN A 217 0.33 -6.33 4.84
CA GLN A 217 -0.77 -6.20 3.88
C GLN A 217 -1.70 -7.40 4.01
N LEU A 218 -3.00 -7.12 4.02
CA LEU A 218 -4.05 -8.13 3.95
C LEU A 218 -4.84 -7.96 2.68
N TYR A 219 -5.30 -9.08 2.11
CA TYR A 219 -6.04 -9.10 0.86
C TYR A 219 -7.17 -10.13 0.88
N LEU A 220 -8.18 -9.89 0.06
CA LEU A 220 -9.27 -10.82 -0.22
C LEU A 220 -9.04 -11.42 -1.60
N PRO A 221 -8.75 -12.73 -1.73
CA PRO A 221 -8.43 -13.34 -3.02
C PRO A 221 -9.67 -13.44 -3.93
N LEU A 222 -9.92 -12.41 -4.75
CA LEU A 222 -10.93 -12.42 -5.82
C LEU A 222 -10.34 -12.92 -7.16
N TYR A 223 -9.06 -12.61 -7.40
CA TYR A 223 -8.30 -12.95 -8.59
C TYR A 223 -7.06 -13.77 -8.20
N GLY A 224 -6.53 -14.53 -9.16
CA GLY A 224 -5.29 -15.28 -8.98
C GLY A 224 -5.49 -16.62 -8.25
N PHE A 225 -4.57 -16.96 -7.35
CA PHE A 225 -4.63 -18.18 -6.56
C PHE A 225 -5.62 -18.00 -5.41
N ILE A 226 -6.79 -18.63 -5.51
CA ILE A 226 -7.73 -18.69 -4.39
C ILE A 226 -7.38 -19.97 -3.61
N PRO A 227 -6.72 -19.88 -2.45
CA PRO A 227 -6.49 -21.05 -1.62
C PRO A 227 -7.85 -21.62 -1.21
N ARG A 228 -8.12 -22.87 -1.60
CA ARG A 228 -9.27 -23.59 -1.07
C ARG A 228 -9.06 -23.82 0.43
N PRO A 229 -10.10 -23.70 1.27
CA PRO A 229 -10.04 -24.22 2.62
C PRO A 229 -9.67 -25.70 2.52
N VAL A 230 -8.50 -26.08 3.01
CA VAL A 230 -8.13 -27.49 3.14
C VAL A 230 -9.00 -28.06 4.26
N THR A 231 -10.16 -28.61 3.91
CA THR A 231 -10.93 -29.42 4.85
C THR A 231 -10.16 -30.72 5.08
N GLY A 232 -9.30 -30.72 6.10
CA GLY A 232 -8.85 -31.94 6.80
C GLY A 232 -8.05 -32.99 6.04
N ALA A 233 -7.64 -32.78 4.80
CA ALA A 233 -6.70 -33.68 4.12
C ALA A 233 -5.29 -33.10 4.21
N SER A 234 -4.48 -33.72 5.08
CA SER A 234 -3.02 -33.58 5.14
C SER A 234 -2.40 -33.32 3.76
N ALA A 235 -1.45 -32.37 3.71
CA ALA A 235 -0.67 -31.98 2.54
C ALA A 235 0.14 -33.13 1.88
N ALA A 236 0.01 -34.37 2.35
CA ALA A 236 0.58 -35.56 1.74
C ALA A 236 -0.29 -36.19 0.61
N GLY A 237 -1.52 -35.72 0.38
CA GLY A 237 -2.45 -36.36 -0.58
C GLY A 237 -2.50 -35.79 -2.00
N LEU A 238 -1.71 -34.77 -2.35
CA LEU A 238 -1.82 -34.09 -3.66
C LEU A 238 -1.03 -34.74 -4.80
N ALA A 239 -0.41 -35.88 -4.56
CA ALA A 239 0.31 -36.65 -5.57
C ALA A 239 -0.34 -38.02 -5.78
N GLU A 240 -1.64 -38.06 -6.09
CA GLU A 240 -2.30 -39.19 -6.77
C GLU A 240 -3.80 -38.87 -6.93
N THR A 241 -4.19 -38.32 -8.07
CA THR A 241 -5.55 -38.52 -8.57
C THR A 241 -5.45 -38.86 -10.05
N SER A 242 -5.49 -40.17 -10.27
CA SER A 242 -5.56 -40.85 -11.56
C SER A 242 -6.69 -40.31 -12.44
N LEU A 243 -6.42 -40.28 -13.75
CA LEU A 243 -7.40 -40.13 -14.81
C LEU A 243 -8.60 -41.07 -14.59
N ALA A 244 -9.72 -40.53 -14.15
CA ALA A 244 -11.00 -41.21 -14.21
C ALA A 244 -11.96 -40.40 -15.09
N THR A 245 -12.24 -40.95 -16.27
CA THR A 245 -13.30 -40.52 -17.18
C THR A 245 -14.67 -40.56 -16.48
N PRO A 246 -15.53 -39.54 -16.63
CA PRO A 246 -16.89 -39.65 -16.12
C PRO A 246 -17.75 -40.40 -17.14
N ALA A 247 -18.19 -41.59 -16.75
CA ALA A 247 -19.26 -42.31 -17.39
C ALA A 247 -20.58 -41.53 -17.26
N SER A 248 -21.34 -41.53 -18.34
CA SER A 248 -22.66 -40.93 -18.49
C SER A 248 -23.69 -41.48 -17.49
N SER A 249 -24.43 -40.60 -16.83
CA SER A 249 -25.84 -40.87 -16.52
C SER A 249 -26.67 -39.60 -16.66
N ALA A 250 -27.52 -39.62 -17.67
CA ALA A 250 -28.53 -38.61 -17.91
C ALA A 250 -29.65 -38.76 -16.86
N ALA A 251 -30.05 -37.64 -16.25
CA ALA A 251 -31.35 -37.52 -15.61
C ALA A 251 -31.94 -36.13 -15.91
N SER A 252 -32.86 -36.16 -16.86
CA SER A 252 -33.94 -35.22 -17.22
C SER A 252 -34.05 -33.88 -16.48
N ALA A 253 -34.06 -32.82 -17.28
CA ALA A 253 -34.69 -31.55 -16.95
C ALA A 253 -36.22 -31.71 -16.86
N SER A 254 -36.83 -31.06 -15.86
CA SER A 254 -38.22 -30.63 -15.94
C SER A 254 -38.34 -29.19 -15.45
N SER A 255 -39.13 -28.44 -16.21
CA SER A 255 -39.41 -27.02 -16.13
C SER A 255 -40.43 -26.69 -15.04
N ALA A 256 -40.23 -25.60 -14.30
CA ALA A 256 -41.33 -24.73 -13.86
C ALA A 256 -40.79 -23.35 -13.49
N ALA A 257 -41.37 -22.32 -14.12
CA ALA A 257 -41.11 -20.92 -13.86
C ALA A 257 -41.90 -20.39 -12.66
N SER A 258 -41.39 -19.29 -12.10
CA SER A 258 -42.05 -18.28 -11.26
C SER A 258 -42.42 -18.63 -9.81
N ALA A 259 -41.69 -17.99 -8.87
CA ALA A 259 -42.27 -17.22 -7.77
C ALA A 259 -41.14 -16.48 -7.03
N ASP A 260 -40.98 -15.19 -7.32
CA ASP A 260 -40.19 -14.26 -6.50
C ASP A 260 -40.88 -14.10 -5.13
N GLY A 261 -40.30 -14.72 -4.10
CA GLY A 261 -40.74 -14.59 -2.72
C GLY A 261 -39.62 -14.04 -1.82
N PRO A 262 -39.91 -13.30 -0.75
CA PRO A 262 -38.90 -12.77 0.16
C PRO A 262 -38.06 -13.87 0.87
N ALA A 263 -38.54 -15.12 0.85
CA ALA A 263 -37.83 -16.29 1.38
C ALA A 263 -36.61 -16.72 0.54
N THR A 264 -36.59 -16.49 -0.78
CA THR A 264 -35.45 -16.84 -1.65
C THR A 264 -34.27 -15.89 -1.47
N ARG A 265 -34.52 -14.60 -1.16
CA ARG A 265 -33.45 -13.64 -0.78
C ARG A 265 -32.82 -13.97 0.57
N ALA A 266 -33.59 -14.53 1.51
CA ALA A 266 -33.08 -14.95 2.81
C ALA A 266 -32.29 -16.28 2.73
N ALA A 267 -32.70 -17.20 1.85
CA ALA A 267 -31.96 -18.43 1.56
C ALA A 267 -30.63 -18.13 0.84
N LEU A 268 -30.62 -17.24 -0.16
CA LEU A 268 -29.39 -16.75 -0.80
C LEU A 268 -28.48 -15.99 0.18
N ARG A 269 -29.04 -15.29 1.18
CA ARG A 269 -28.25 -14.65 2.26
C ARG A 269 -27.67 -15.66 3.26
N ARG A 270 -28.30 -16.83 3.44
CA ARG A 270 -27.82 -17.87 4.37
C ARG A 270 -26.81 -18.82 3.74
N GLU A 271 -26.85 -19.04 2.43
CA GLU A 271 -25.80 -19.78 1.71
C GLU A 271 -24.56 -18.91 1.39
N ALA A 272 -24.70 -17.58 1.41
CA ALA A 272 -23.61 -16.62 1.17
C ALA A 272 -22.84 -16.19 2.44
N SER A 273 -22.91 -16.95 3.54
CA SER A 273 -22.03 -16.73 4.70
C SER A 273 -20.83 -17.67 4.70
N ALA A 274 -20.24 -17.93 3.53
CA ALA A 274 -18.82 -18.22 3.50
C ALA A 274 -18.13 -16.94 3.94
N GLU A 275 -17.72 -16.85 5.21
CA GLU A 275 -16.76 -15.85 5.64
C GLU A 275 -15.57 -15.98 4.69
N TYR A 276 -15.38 -15.01 3.80
CA TYR A 276 -14.12 -14.83 3.11
C TYR A 276 -13.30 -13.85 3.94
N PRO A 277 -12.51 -14.33 4.93
CA PRO A 277 -11.67 -13.44 5.69
C PRO A 277 -10.62 -12.83 4.78
N PHE A 278 -10.25 -11.58 5.06
CA PHE A 278 -9.00 -11.05 4.54
C PHE A 278 -7.85 -11.91 5.08
N LEU A 279 -6.99 -12.37 4.17
CA LEU A 279 -5.81 -13.16 4.49
C LEU A 279 -4.60 -12.24 4.55
N GLU A 280 -3.60 -12.60 5.37
CA GLU A 280 -2.29 -11.96 5.26
C GLU A 280 -1.70 -12.27 3.88
N GLU A 281 -1.35 -11.21 3.15
CA GLU A 281 -0.64 -11.33 1.87
C GLU A 281 0.86 -11.41 2.13
N TYR A 282 1.39 -10.39 2.83
CA TYR A 282 2.80 -10.33 3.17
C TYR A 282 3.08 -9.30 4.27
N THR A 283 4.21 -9.50 4.95
CA THR A 283 4.79 -8.55 5.91
C THR A 283 6.11 -8.01 5.36
N PHE A 284 6.31 -6.69 5.38
CA PHE A 284 7.42 -6.02 4.65
C PHE A 284 8.79 -6.52 5.08
N SER A 285 9.05 -6.57 6.39
CA SER A 285 10.38 -6.93 6.91
C SER A 285 10.78 -8.36 6.55
N SER A 286 9.87 -9.32 6.73
CA SER A 286 10.12 -10.74 6.43
C SER A 286 10.22 -11.00 4.93
N THR A 287 9.45 -10.28 4.11
CA THR A 287 9.41 -10.46 2.66
C THR A 287 10.66 -9.92 1.98
N TYR A 288 11.11 -8.72 2.36
CA TYR A 288 12.24 -8.06 1.71
C TYR A 288 13.56 -8.21 2.47
N GLY A 289 13.54 -8.82 3.66
CA GLY A 289 14.73 -8.99 4.50
C GLY A 289 15.31 -7.66 4.97
N LEU A 290 14.44 -6.67 5.20
CA LEU A 290 14.81 -5.31 5.56
C LEU A 290 14.27 -4.95 6.95
N PRO A 291 15.05 -4.28 7.81
CA PRO A 291 14.74 -4.20 9.24
C PRO A 291 13.54 -3.31 9.56
N CYS A 292 13.32 -2.23 8.79
CA CYS A 292 12.12 -1.42 8.94
C CYS A 292 11.86 -0.44 7.82
N VAL A 293 10.65 0.12 7.82
CA VAL A 293 10.18 1.01 6.76
C VAL A 293 10.66 2.44 7.02
N SER A 294 11.84 2.75 6.51
CA SER A 294 12.45 4.08 6.56
C SER A 294 12.92 4.54 5.18
N GLY A 295 13.24 5.83 5.05
CA GLY A 295 13.74 6.40 3.79
C GLY A 295 14.95 5.63 3.21
N PRO A 296 16.02 5.43 3.99
CA PRO A 296 17.18 4.64 3.58
C PRO A 296 16.82 3.21 3.18
N THR A 297 15.97 2.53 3.95
CA THR A 297 15.57 1.16 3.66
C THR A 297 14.78 1.05 2.37
N VAL A 298 13.84 1.97 2.12
CA VAL A 298 13.07 1.99 0.86
C VAL A 298 13.98 2.37 -0.33
N ALA A 299 14.98 3.23 -0.12
CA ALA A 299 15.99 3.52 -1.13
C ALA A 299 16.83 2.28 -1.48
N ARG A 300 17.19 1.48 -0.46
CA ARG A 300 17.87 0.20 -0.66
C ARG A 300 17.00 -0.82 -1.38
N LEU A 301 15.72 -0.93 -1.02
CA LEU A 301 14.78 -1.78 -1.76
C LEU A 301 14.74 -1.37 -3.23
N SER A 302 14.65 -0.07 -3.52
CA SER A 302 14.63 0.45 -4.90
C SER A 302 15.89 0.03 -5.70
N GLN A 303 17.07 0.02 -5.07
CA GLN A 303 18.29 -0.49 -5.70
C GLN A 303 18.24 -2.01 -5.95
N ILE A 304 17.67 -2.79 -5.01
CA ILE A 304 17.51 -4.23 -5.16
C ILE A 304 16.55 -4.55 -6.32
N LEU A 305 15.43 -3.82 -6.41
CA LEU A 305 14.46 -3.96 -7.50
C LEU A 305 15.08 -3.70 -8.88
N ALA A 306 16.08 -2.81 -8.97
CA ALA A 306 16.76 -2.50 -10.22
C ALA A 306 17.67 -3.63 -10.73
N VAL A 307 18.09 -4.56 -9.87
CA VAL A 307 19.08 -5.60 -10.23
C VAL A 307 18.58 -7.03 -10.02
N SER A 308 17.49 -7.24 -9.28
CA SER A 308 16.94 -8.55 -8.98
C SER A 308 15.56 -8.74 -9.62
N PRO A 309 15.46 -9.50 -10.73
CA PRO A 309 14.17 -9.76 -11.37
C PRO A 309 13.21 -10.54 -10.47
N PHE A 310 13.71 -11.38 -9.57
CA PHE A 310 12.89 -12.15 -8.63
C PHE A 310 12.23 -11.24 -7.58
N VAL A 311 12.99 -10.33 -6.97
CA VAL A 311 12.44 -9.39 -5.98
C VAL A 311 11.53 -8.38 -6.67
N PHE A 312 11.87 -7.95 -7.89
CA PHE A 312 10.99 -7.12 -8.71
C PHE A 312 9.65 -7.79 -9.02
N GLY A 313 9.66 -9.06 -9.45
CA GLY A 313 8.44 -9.82 -9.70
C GLY A 313 7.57 -9.95 -8.44
N LEU A 314 8.19 -10.27 -7.29
CA LEU A 314 7.48 -10.35 -6.01
C LEU A 314 6.88 -9.00 -5.59
N TYR A 315 7.62 -7.91 -5.73
CA TYR A 315 7.12 -6.56 -5.46
C TYR A 315 5.98 -6.19 -6.41
N SER A 316 6.09 -6.50 -7.70
CA SER A 316 5.04 -6.26 -8.69
C SER A 316 3.76 -7.02 -8.35
N TRP A 317 3.88 -8.28 -7.92
CA TRP A 317 2.76 -9.09 -7.46
C TRP A 317 2.05 -8.44 -6.24
N HIS A 318 2.81 -8.07 -5.21
CA HIS A 318 2.27 -7.42 -4.01
C HIS A 318 1.69 -6.02 -4.28
N SER A 319 2.27 -5.29 -5.25
CA SER A 319 1.81 -3.96 -5.63
C SER A 319 0.35 -3.97 -6.09
N GLU A 320 -0.06 -5.04 -6.76
CA GLU A 320 -1.42 -5.25 -7.25
C GLU A 320 -2.24 -6.15 -6.32
N SER A 321 -1.74 -6.44 -5.13
CA SER A 321 -2.33 -7.34 -4.13
C SER A 321 -2.61 -8.75 -4.68
N GLY A 322 -1.70 -9.27 -5.51
CA GLY A 322 -1.86 -10.52 -6.25
C GLY A 322 -2.96 -10.51 -7.32
N GLY A 323 -3.49 -9.33 -7.63
CA GLY A 323 -4.41 -9.08 -8.74
C GLY A 323 -3.68 -8.65 -10.01
N ARG A 324 -4.46 -8.38 -11.08
CA ARG A 324 -4.04 -7.81 -12.37
C ARG A 324 -3.24 -8.69 -13.34
N GLU A 325 -2.50 -9.68 -12.87
CA GLU A 325 -1.94 -10.71 -13.75
C GLU A 325 -3.00 -11.71 -14.23
N VAL A 326 -2.73 -12.37 -15.37
CA VAL A 326 -3.61 -13.40 -15.94
C VAL A 326 -3.91 -14.43 -14.85
N THR A 327 -5.19 -14.58 -14.47
CA THR A 327 -5.57 -15.46 -13.35
C THR A 327 -4.92 -16.84 -13.55
N ASN A 328 -4.46 -17.46 -12.47
CA ASN A 328 -3.83 -18.78 -12.56
C ASN A 328 -4.69 -19.78 -13.36
N ARG A 329 -6.02 -19.69 -13.23
CA ARG A 329 -6.99 -20.49 -14.00
C ARG A 329 -6.80 -20.33 -15.52
N LEU A 330 -6.60 -19.11 -16.01
CA LEU A 330 -6.36 -18.84 -17.42
C LEU A 330 -5.03 -19.45 -17.90
N ARG A 331 -3.95 -19.39 -17.10
CA ARG A 331 -2.66 -20.00 -17.43
C ARG A 331 -2.68 -21.53 -17.36
N VAL A 332 -3.34 -22.09 -16.35
CA VAL A 332 -3.57 -23.54 -16.23
C VAL A 332 -4.32 -24.04 -17.46
N CYS A 333 -5.41 -23.39 -17.85
CA CYS A 333 -6.17 -23.78 -19.03
C CYS A 333 -5.36 -23.61 -20.33
N GLU A 334 -4.58 -22.54 -20.47
CA GLU A 334 -3.69 -22.34 -21.62
C GLU A 334 -2.69 -23.50 -21.77
N GLY A 335 -2.15 -24.01 -20.66
CA GLY A 335 -1.15 -25.09 -20.67
C GLY A 335 -1.70 -26.48 -21.00
N VAL A 336 -3.02 -26.71 -20.94
CA VAL A 336 -3.62 -28.06 -21.06
C VAL A 336 -4.56 -28.22 -22.25
N VAL A 337 -4.79 -27.17 -23.03
CA VAL A 337 -5.75 -27.19 -24.15
C VAL A 337 -5.10 -26.70 -25.45
N SER A 338 -5.55 -27.23 -26.59
CA SER A 338 -5.01 -26.87 -27.90
C SER A 338 -6.01 -26.06 -28.74
N THR A 339 -7.28 -26.02 -28.34
CA THR A 339 -8.33 -25.28 -29.04
C THR A 339 -9.05 -24.29 -28.12
N ARG A 340 -9.60 -23.22 -28.72
CA ARG A 340 -10.43 -22.23 -27.99
C ARG A 340 -11.62 -22.90 -27.29
N SER A 341 -12.23 -23.90 -27.90
CA SER A 341 -13.38 -24.62 -27.34
C SER A 341 -13.02 -25.39 -26.06
N GLU A 342 -11.85 -26.06 -26.06
CA GLU A 342 -11.31 -26.73 -24.88
C GLU A 342 -10.92 -25.73 -23.79
N TYR A 343 -10.28 -24.61 -24.16
CA TYR A 343 -9.95 -23.53 -23.23
C TYR A 343 -11.18 -23.00 -22.48
N LEU A 344 -12.24 -22.68 -23.22
CA LEU A 344 -13.50 -22.19 -22.63
C LEU A 344 -14.23 -23.27 -21.83
N ARG A 345 -13.97 -24.55 -22.07
CA ARG A 345 -14.50 -25.66 -21.26
C ARG A 345 -13.73 -25.76 -19.94
N CYS A 346 -12.40 -25.77 -20.00
CA CYS A 346 -11.52 -25.77 -18.83
C CYS A 346 -11.82 -24.61 -17.88
N LEU A 347 -12.01 -23.39 -18.40
CA LEU A 347 -12.36 -22.24 -17.55
C LEU A 347 -13.69 -22.43 -16.81
N ARG A 348 -14.71 -22.97 -17.48
CA ARG A 348 -16.01 -23.23 -16.87
C ARG A 348 -15.90 -24.24 -15.73
N GLU A 349 -15.15 -25.32 -15.95
CA GLU A 349 -14.90 -26.34 -14.94
C GLU A 349 -14.15 -25.76 -13.73
N LEU A 350 -13.13 -24.91 -13.94
CA LEU A 350 -12.41 -24.26 -12.84
C LEU A 350 -13.22 -23.18 -12.10
N THR A 351 -14.28 -22.63 -12.69
CA THR A 351 -15.17 -21.64 -12.03
C THR A 351 -16.31 -22.23 -11.24
N GLN A 352 -16.68 -23.50 -11.49
CA GLN A 352 -17.69 -24.23 -10.71
C GLN A 352 -17.11 -24.88 -9.44
N LEU A 353 -15.82 -24.64 -9.18
CA LEU A 353 -15.00 -25.10 -8.07
C LEU A 353 -14.70 -23.96 -7.10
#